data_AF-A0A2I2L0X4-F1
#
_entry.id   AF-A0A2I2L0X4-F1
#
_cell.length_a   1.000
_cell.length_b   1.000
_cell.length_c   1.000
_cell.angle_alpha   90.00
_cell.angle_beta   90.00
_cell.angle_gamma   90.00
#
_symmetry.space_group_name_H-M   'P 1'
#
loop_
_entity.id
_entity.type
_entity.pdbx_description
1 polymer ?
#
loop_
_entity_poly.entity_id
_entity_poly.type
_entity_poly.pdbx_seq_one_letter_code
_entity_poly.pdbx_strand_id
1 'polypeptide(L)'
;METTVGRARQRTEQRRQRRIRQSGTAAERLRAWEAATAATHAEPAAPLCAAAGLLSGPWDVFEAEVVRLLPGDHALVRAAAGTQEISLVLVAAQPGDTVLIHAGTAVGVL
;
A
#
# COMPACT_ATOMS: atom_id res chain seq x y z
N MET A 1 -9.81 22.39 57.89
CA MET A 1 -10.39 21.04 57.77
C MET A 1 -10.96 20.89 56.37
N GLU A 2 -10.25 20.25 55.45
CA GLU A 2 -10.81 19.92 54.13
C GLU A 2 -11.83 18.79 54.28
N THR A 3 -13.01 18.96 53.71
CA THR A 3 -14.06 17.95 53.74
C THR A 3 -13.73 16.82 52.77
N THR A 4 -14.14 15.59 53.09
CA THR A 4 -13.96 14.39 52.27
C THR A 4 -14.42 14.57 50.81
N VAL A 5 -15.44 15.42 50.61
CA VAL A 5 -15.99 15.79 49.29
C VAL A 5 -15.01 16.64 48.47
N GLY A 6 -14.26 17.55 49.09
CA GLY A 6 -13.25 18.37 48.42
C GLY A 6 -12.11 17.52 47.85
N ARG A 7 -11.65 16.53 48.64
CA ARG A 7 -10.58 15.60 48.24
C ARG A 7 -11.00 14.68 47.08
N ALA A 8 -12.27 14.28 47.01
CA ALA A 8 -12.80 13.47 45.92
C ALA A 8 -12.82 14.23 44.59
N ARG A 9 -13.31 15.48 44.59
CA ARG A 9 -13.34 16.36 43.40
C ARG A 9 -11.95 16.67 42.87
N GLN A 10 -10.99 16.91 43.76
CA GLN A 10 -9.61 17.18 43.38
C GLN A 10 -8.94 15.96 42.71
N ARG A 11 -9.23 14.74 43.17
CA ARG A 11 -8.74 13.50 42.56
C ARG A 11 -9.31 13.28 41.15
N THR A 12 -10.59 13.57 40.93
CA THR A 12 -11.21 13.47 39.61
C THR A 12 -10.61 14.48 38.62
N GLU A 13 -10.37 15.71 39.06
CA GLU A 13 -9.75 16.74 38.20
C GLU A 13 -8.29 16.40 37.88
N GLN A 14 -7.51 15.93 38.87
CA GLN A 14 -6.14 15.45 38.61
C GLN A 14 -6.10 14.27 37.63
N ARG A 15 -7.05 13.33 37.72
CA ARG A 15 -7.17 12.21 36.76
C ARG A 15 -7.51 12.71 35.36
N ARG A 16 -8.42 13.69 35.25
CA ARG A 16 -8.80 14.30 33.98
C ARG A 16 -7.61 15.04 33.34
N GLN A 17 -6.88 15.85 34.11
CA GLN A 17 -5.69 16.57 33.65
C GLN A 17 -4.56 15.62 33.22
N ARG A 18 -4.38 14.50 33.94
CA ARG A 18 -3.42 13.46 33.53
C ARG A 18 -3.80 12.82 32.20
N ARG A 19 -5.09 12.50 31.99
CA ARG A 19 -5.56 11.95 30.71
C ARG A 19 -5.33 12.91 29.54
N ILE A 20 -5.64 14.18 29.71
CA ILE A 20 -5.44 15.21 28.67
C ILE A 20 -3.96 15.32 28.29
N ARG A 21 -3.05 15.31 29.26
CA ARG A 21 -1.59 15.31 28.99
C ARG A 21 -1.11 14.04 28.30
N GLN A 22 -1.68 12.87 28.63
CA GLN A 22 -1.29 11.59 28.05
C GLN A 22 -1.78 11.41 26.61
N SER A 23 -2.83 12.11 26.19
CA SER A 23 -3.38 11.97 24.83
C SER A 23 -2.55 12.67 23.75
N GLY A 24 -1.59 13.53 24.13
CA GLY A 24 -0.81 14.35 23.21
C GLY A 24 -1.67 15.31 22.40
N THR A 25 -1.04 16.30 21.77
CA THR A 25 -1.70 17.15 20.78
C THR A 25 -1.99 16.36 19.50
N ALA A 26 -2.93 16.84 18.68
CA ALA A 26 -3.18 16.23 17.36
C ALA A 26 -1.92 16.21 16.49
N ALA A 27 -1.05 17.23 16.61
CA ALA A 27 0.20 17.32 15.88
C ALA A 27 1.22 16.25 16.30
N GLU A 28 1.32 15.96 17.60
CA GLU A 28 2.22 14.89 18.10
C GLU A 28 1.75 13.51 17.66
N ARG A 29 0.45 13.27 17.65
CA ARG A 29 -0.14 12.01 17.15
C ARG A 29 0.11 11.82 15.66
N LEU A 30 0.01 12.88 14.87
CA LEU A 30 0.32 12.85 13.43
C LEU A 30 1.79 12.49 13.18
N ARG A 31 2.73 13.16 13.87
CA ARG A 31 4.16 12.88 13.74
C ARG A 31 4.52 11.44 14.15
N ALA A 32 3.88 10.91 15.18
CA ALA A 32 4.09 9.52 15.61
C ALA A 32 3.59 8.52 14.55
N TRP A 33 2.47 8.81 13.91
CA TRP A 33 1.95 8.00 12.81
C TRP A 33 2.87 8.06 11.58
N GLU A 34 3.30 9.25 11.16
CA GLU A 34 4.24 9.45 10.05
C GLU A 34 5.57 8.69 10.27
N ALA A 35 6.13 8.75 11.48
CA ALA A 35 7.35 8.02 11.83
C ALA A 35 7.16 6.49 11.79
N ALA A 36 6.02 5.98 12.24
CA ALA A 36 5.68 4.57 12.17
C ALA A 36 5.51 4.09 10.71
N THR A 37 4.89 4.90 9.85
CA THR A 37 4.75 4.61 8.42
C THR A 37 6.09 4.59 7.71
N ALA A 38 6.98 5.54 8.00
CA ALA A 38 8.34 5.59 7.45
C ALA A 38 9.18 4.38 7.86
N ALA A 39 9.06 3.93 9.12
CA ALA A 39 9.74 2.72 9.59
C ALA A 39 9.21 1.45 8.91
N THR A 40 7.94 1.43 8.51
CA THR A 40 7.31 0.28 7.84
C THR A 40 7.72 0.15 6.36
N HIS A 41 8.01 1.27 5.69
CA HIS A 41 8.37 1.31 4.26
C HIS A 41 9.88 1.51 4.01
N ALA A 42 10.72 1.13 4.97
CA ALA A 42 12.17 1.28 4.87
C ALA A 42 12.85 0.26 3.93
N GLU A 43 12.13 -0.76 3.46
CA GLU A 43 12.68 -1.79 2.57
C GLU A 43 12.63 -1.34 1.10
N PRO A 44 13.70 -1.53 0.31
CA PRO A 44 13.65 -1.29 -1.12
C PRO A 44 12.63 -2.24 -1.75
N ALA A 45 11.73 -1.69 -2.57
CA ALA A 45 10.76 -2.47 -3.34
C ALA A 45 11.47 -3.65 -4.01
N ALA A 46 10.89 -4.85 -3.85
CA ALA A 46 11.45 -6.10 -4.35
C ALA A 46 12.02 -5.93 -5.78
N PRO A 47 13.19 -6.48 -6.10
CA PRO A 47 13.92 -6.20 -7.35
C PRO A 47 13.14 -6.51 -8.64
N LEU A 48 12.06 -7.30 -8.57
CA LEU A 48 11.15 -7.54 -9.68
C LEU A 48 10.27 -6.31 -10.01
N CYS A 49 9.85 -5.54 -9.00
CA CYS A 49 9.13 -4.28 -9.19
C CYS A 49 10.04 -3.19 -9.79
N ALA A 50 11.34 -3.20 -9.46
CA ALA A 50 12.28 -2.19 -9.98
C ALA A 50 12.55 -2.36 -11.49
N ALA A 51 12.65 -3.60 -11.97
CA ALA A 51 12.82 -3.87 -13.41
C ALA A 51 11.54 -3.59 -14.21
N ALA A 52 10.36 -3.86 -13.63
CA ALA A 52 9.07 -3.47 -14.22
C ALA A 52 8.82 -1.96 -14.17
N GLY A 53 9.30 -1.28 -13.13
CA GLY A 53 9.16 0.18 -12.92
C GLY A 53 10.06 1.05 -13.79
N LEU A 54 10.97 0.46 -14.58
CA LEU A 54 11.74 1.21 -15.59
C LEU A 54 10.94 1.46 -16.88
N LEU A 55 9.76 0.83 -17.03
CA LEU A 55 8.90 0.97 -18.22
C LEU A 55 7.51 1.55 -17.91
N SER A 56 7.19 1.79 -16.63
CA SER A 56 5.90 2.33 -16.22
C SER A 56 6.08 3.20 -14.98
N GLY A 57 5.67 4.46 -15.06
CA GLY A 57 5.50 5.30 -13.90
C GLY A 57 4.45 4.71 -12.94
N PRO A 58 4.34 5.23 -11.72
CA PRO A 58 3.49 4.68 -10.66
C PRO A 58 1.98 4.66 -10.97
N TRP A 59 1.55 5.18 -12.12
CA TRP A 59 0.17 5.26 -12.56
C TRP A 59 -0.06 4.72 -13.98
N ASP A 60 0.99 4.20 -14.63
CA ASP A 60 0.88 3.80 -16.03
C ASP A 60 0.20 2.43 -16.15
N VAL A 61 -0.80 2.39 -17.03
CA VAL A 61 -1.46 1.18 -17.51
C VAL A 61 -1.16 1.10 -19.00
N PHE A 62 -0.76 -0.08 -19.48
CA PHE A 62 -0.47 -0.27 -20.90
C PHE A 62 -1.07 -1.57 -21.41
N GLU A 63 -1.31 -1.60 -22.71
CA GLU A 63 -1.86 -2.74 -23.43
C GLU A 63 -0.74 -3.68 -23.87
N ALA A 64 -1.00 -4.99 -23.79
CA ALA A 64 -0.13 -6.01 -24.36
C ALA A 64 -0.92 -7.23 -24.83
N GLU A 65 -0.41 -7.89 -25.87
CA GLU A 65 -0.98 -9.13 -26.41
C GLU A 65 -0.44 -10.33 -25.62
N VAL A 66 -1.31 -11.23 -25.18
CA VAL A 66 -0.90 -12.50 -24.56
C VAL A 66 -0.35 -13.44 -25.63
N VAL A 67 0.94 -13.74 -25.55
CA VAL A 67 1.62 -14.62 -26.51
C VAL A 67 1.46 -16.09 -26.10
N ARG A 68 1.65 -16.40 -24.81
CA ARG A 68 1.44 -17.74 -24.26
C ARG A 68 1.22 -17.71 -22.76
N LEU A 69 0.54 -18.73 -22.25
CA LEU A 69 0.38 -18.96 -20.81
C LEU A 69 1.60 -19.67 -20.23
N LEU A 70 1.91 -19.35 -18.98
CA LEU A 70 2.97 -19.94 -18.16
C LEU A 70 2.35 -20.60 -16.91
N PRO A 71 3.07 -21.50 -16.23
CA PRO A 71 2.57 -22.09 -14.99
C PRO A 71 2.28 -21.05 -13.90
N GLY A 72 1.30 -21.34 -13.05
CA GLY A 72 1.02 -20.54 -11.85
C GLY A 72 0.38 -19.18 -12.13
N ASP A 73 -0.57 -19.10 -13.06
CA ASP A 73 -1.27 -17.87 -13.43
C ASP A 73 -0.35 -16.75 -13.91
N HIS A 74 0.64 -17.10 -14.74
CA HIS A 74 1.51 -16.15 -15.42
C HIS A 74 1.34 -16.25 -16.93
N ALA A 75 1.74 -15.20 -17.63
CA ALA A 75 1.77 -15.20 -19.09
C ALA A 75 2.95 -14.41 -19.62
N LEU A 76 3.40 -14.82 -20.80
CA LEU A 76 4.31 -14.04 -21.62
C LEU A 76 3.48 -13.14 -22.54
N VAL A 77 3.72 -11.83 -22.46
CA VAL A 77 3.02 -10.82 -23.27
C VAL A 77 3.97 -10.09 -24.20
N ARG A 78 3.44 -9.59 -25.31
CA ARG A 78 4.12 -8.68 -26.23
C ARG A 78 3.57 -7.28 -26.04
N ALA A 79 4.37 -6.41 -25.44
CA ALA A 79 4.11 -4.98 -25.33
C ALA A 79 4.94 -4.20 -26.35
N ALA A 80 4.65 -2.90 -26.51
CA ALA A 80 5.40 -2.01 -27.39
C ALA A 80 6.91 -1.95 -27.04
N ALA A 81 7.25 -2.07 -25.75
CA ALA A 81 8.62 -2.06 -25.25
C ALA A 81 9.34 -3.42 -25.40
N GLY A 82 8.64 -4.47 -25.81
CA GLY A 82 9.18 -5.82 -25.96
C GLY A 82 8.35 -6.88 -25.25
N THR A 83 8.96 -8.05 -25.06
CA THR A 83 8.30 -9.20 -24.43
C THR A 83 8.51 -9.17 -22.92
N GLN A 84 7.44 -9.39 -22.16
CA GLN A 84 7.48 -9.37 -20.69
C GLN A 84 6.69 -10.54 -20.11
N GLU A 85 7.03 -10.92 -18.89
CA GLU A 85 6.24 -11.85 -18.08
C GLU A 85 5.36 -11.05 -17.12
N ILE A 86 4.09 -11.44 -17.00
CA ILE A 86 3.11 -10.79 -16.12
C ILE A 86 2.25 -11.82 -15.39
N SER A 87 1.63 -11.40 -14.30
CA SER A 87 0.64 -12.19 -13.58
C SER A 87 -0.77 -12.02 -14.18
N LEU A 88 -1.51 -13.13 -14.28
CA LEU A 88 -2.92 -13.22 -14.65
C LEU A 88 -3.83 -13.52 -13.45
N VAL A 89 -3.34 -13.43 -12.21
CA VAL A 89 -4.10 -13.86 -11.02
C VAL A 89 -5.47 -13.19 -10.85
N LEU A 90 -5.68 -12.04 -11.48
CA LEU A 90 -6.93 -11.25 -11.39
C LEU A 90 -7.86 -11.42 -12.60
N VAL A 91 -7.39 -12.02 -13.71
CA VAL A 91 -8.14 -12.07 -14.97
C VAL A 91 -7.94 -13.40 -15.69
N ALA A 92 -9.00 -13.90 -16.32
CA ALA A 92 -8.92 -15.07 -17.19
C ALA A 92 -8.63 -14.62 -18.63
N ALA A 93 -7.36 -14.62 -19.04
CA ALA A 93 -6.92 -14.30 -20.40
C ALA A 93 -6.38 -15.54 -21.13
N GLN A 94 -6.49 -15.55 -22.44
CA GLN A 94 -6.01 -16.59 -23.35
C GLN A 94 -4.95 -16.05 -24.32
N PRO A 95 -4.13 -16.92 -24.93
CA PRO A 95 -3.24 -16.49 -26.01
C PRO A 95 -4.02 -15.81 -27.15
N GLY A 96 -3.56 -14.63 -27.56
CA GLY A 96 -4.21 -13.76 -28.53
C GLY A 96 -5.04 -12.62 -27.93
N ASP A 97 -5.38 -12.69 -26.63
CA ASP A 97 -6.11 -11.62 -25.97
C ASP A 97 -5.23 -10.38 -25.78
N THR A 98 -5.84 -9.20 -25.84
CA THR A 98 -5.20 -7.96 -25.40
C THR A 98 -5.59 -7.68 -23.95
N VAL A 99 -4.59 -7.40 -23.11
CA VAL A 99 -4.78 -7.16 -21.68
C VAL A 99 -4.24 -5.81 -21.27
N LEU A 100 -4.88 -5.21 -20.27
CA LEU A 100 -4.40 -4.01 -19.57
C LEU A 100 -3.51 -4.44 -18.40
N ILE A 101 -2.29 -3.91 -18.34
CA ILE A 101 -1.28 -4.26 -17.33
C ILE A 101 -1.01 -3.06 -16.44
N HIS A 102 -1.05 -3.28 -15.13
CA HIS A 102 -0.62 -2.31 -14.12
C HIS A 102 0.33 -3.00 -13.14
N ALA A 103 1.50 -2.39 -12.90
CA ALA A 103 2.52 -2.91 -11.99
C ALA A 103 2.85 -4.42 -12.21
N GLY A 104 2.93 -4.86 -13.47
CA GLY A 104 3.25 -6.24 -13.84
C GLY A 104 2.11 -7.26 -13.67
N THR A 105 0.89 -6.80 -13.38
CA THR A 105 -0.30 -7.66 -13.24
C THR A 105 -1.37 -7.23 -14.23
N ALA A 106 -2.02 -8.19 -14.89
CA ALA A 106 -3.15 -7.92 -15.75
C ALA A 106 -4.40 -7.58 -14.91
N VAL A 107 -5.05 -6.47 -15.24
CA VAL A 107 -6.21 -5.92 -14.52
C VAL A 107 -7.49 -5.89 -15.37
N GLY A 108 -7.39 -6.17 -16.67
CA GLY A 108 -8.53 -6.28 -17.58
C GLY A 108 -8.17 -6.95 -18.89
N VAL A 109 -9.18 -7.53 -19.56
CA VAL A 109 -9.11 -8.07 -20.92
C VAL A 109 -9.95 -7.16 -21.81
N LEU A 110 -9.49 -6.86 -23.02
CA LEU A 110 -10.14 -5.99 -24.01
C LEU A 110 -10.86 -6.76 -25.11
#